data_AF-A0A937XM29-F1
#
_entry.id   AF-A0A937XM29-F1
#
_cell.length_a   1.000
_cell.length_b   1.000
_cell.length_c   1.000
_cell.angle_alpha   90.00
_cell.angle_beta   90.00
_cell.angle_gamma   90.00
#
_symmetry.space_group_name_H-M   'P 1'
#
loop_
_entity.id
_entity.type
_entity.pdbx_description
1 polymer ?
#
loop_
_entity_poly.entity_id
_entity_poly.type
_entity_poly.pdbx_seq_one_letter_code
_entity_poly.pdbx_strand_id
1 'polypeptide(L)'
;MIRIIDHEELNMGWLAPEMLWALIGLPVPLLVYVWAWRQRKKTAIPFSSLRLLKAAQQPGQAWRVHLPAFLLWLMFALGLIALARPTAEISLPTDYRKLVIAMDVSRSMLARDVEPSRIEAAQAAVRDFIGKL
;
A
#
# COMPACT_ATOMS: atom_id res chain seq x y z
N MET A 1 18.85 2.39 -28.40
CA MET A 1 19.60 1.70 -27.33
C MET A 1 19.19 2.37 -26.02
N ILE A 2 18.10 1.91 -25.41
CA ILE A 2 17.46 2.54 -24.26
C ILE A 2 18.11 1.96 -23.01
N ARG A 3 18.92 2.77 -22.32
CA ARG A 3 19.56 2.45 -21.05
C ARG A 3 18.91 3.34 -20.01
N ILE A 4 17.74 2.94 -19.51
CA ILE A 4 17.04 3.62 -18.40
C ILE A 4 16.62 2.52 -17.43
N ILE A 5 17.58 2.05 -16.65
CA ILE A 5 17.33 1.42 -15.36
C ILE A 5 18.45 1.99 -14.49
N ASP A 6 18.30 3.27 -14.14
CA ASP A 6 18.92 3.70 -12.89
C ASP A 6 18.18 2.90 -11.82
N HIS A 7 18.92 2.04 -11.13
CA HIS A 7 18.43 1.33 -9.96
C HIS A 7 18.22 2.35 -8.86
N GLU A 8 17.18 3.18 -8.98
CA GLU A 8 16.69 3.94 -7.84
C GLU A 8 16.26 2.92 -6.80
N GLU A 9 17.00 2.92 -5.69
CA GLU A 9 16.69 2.08 -4.56
C GLU A 9 15.27 2.41 -4.12
N LEU A 10 14.35 1.45 -4.32
CA LEU A 10 12.98 1.58 -3.88
C LEU A 10 13.01 1.89 -2.39
N ASN A 11 12.67 3.13 -2.04
CA ASN A 11 12.60 3.53 -0.64
C ASN A 11 11.35 2.87 -0.05
N MET A 12 11.59 1.77 0.67
CA MET A 12 10.56 0.98 1.32
C MET A 12 10.27 1.62 2.68
N GLY A 13 9.05 2.09 2.85
CA GLY A 13 8.62 2.83 4.03
C GLY A 13 7.31 2.31 4.61
N TRP A 14 6.92 2.92 5.73
CA TRP A 14 5.62 2.73 6.36
C TRP A 14 5.02 4.12 6.58
N LEU A 15 3.78 4.34 6.14
CA LEU A 15 3.12 5.63 6.40
C LEU A 15 2.68 5.78 7.86
N ALA A 16 2.48 4.66 8.55
CA ALA A 16 2.01 4.62 9.94
C ALA A 16 2.83 3.58 10.74
N PRO A 17 4.14 3.83 10.97
CA PRO A 17 5.00 2.88 11.66
C PRO A 17 4.56 2.59 13.10
N GLU A 18 3.87 3.52 13.76
CA GLU A 18 3.30 3.34 15.09
C GLU A 18 2.27 2.21 15.17
N MET A 19 1.63 1.88 14.04
CA MET A 19 0.67 0.79 13.99
C MET A 19 1.34 -0.58 14.17
N LEU A 20 2.65 -0.68 13.94
CA LEU A 20 3.41 -1.92 14.17
C LEU A 20 3.39 -2.34 15.65
N TRP A 21 3.16 -1.42 16.59
CA TRP A 21 2.97 -1.78 18.00
C TRP A 21 1.78 -2.73 18.22
N ALA A 22 0.78 -2.71 17.33
CA ALA A 22 -0.34 -3.63 17.39
C ALA A 22 0.08 -5.11 17.21
N LEU A 23 1.24 -5.40 16.60
CA LEU A 23 1.78 -6.76 16.51
C LEU A 23 2.09 -7.37 17.89
N ILE A 24 2.30 -6.56 18.93
CA ILE A 24 2.43 -7.06 20.31
C ILE A 24 1.15 -7.76 20.77
N GLY A 25 -0.01 -7.41 20.19
CA GLY A 25 -1.28 -8.09 20.44
C GLY A 25 -1.44 -9.43 19.71
N LEU A 26 -0.62 -9.75 18.71
CA LEU A 26 -0.68 -11.00 17.94
C LEU A 26 -0.62 -12.30 18.76
N PRO A 27 0.09 -12.40 19.92
CA PRO A 27 -0.01 -13.56 20.80
C PRO A 27 -1.40 -13.80 21.41
N VAL A 28 -2.26 -12.78 21.52
CA VAL A 28 -3.59 -12.91 22.13
C VAL A 28 -4.47 -13.98 21.46
N PRO A 29 -4.72 -13.95 20.14
CA PRO A 29 -5.50 -15.00 19.47
C PRO A 29 -4.89 -16.39 19.62
N LEU A 30 -3.55 -16.49 19.70
CA LEU A 30 -2.86 -17.78 19.93
C LEU A 30 -3.11 -18.30 21.35
N LEU A 31 -3.06 -17.44 22.36
CA LEU A 31 -3.37 -17.78 23.75
C LEU A 31 -4.85 -18.18 23.90
N VAL A 32 -5.77 -17.45 23.28
CA VAL A 32 -7.20 -17.78 23.25
C VAL A 32 -7.42 -19.15 22.60
N TYR A 33 -6.72 -19.42 21.49
CA TYR A 33 -6.78 -20.71 20.81
C TYR A 33 -6.31 -21.86 21.71
N VAL A 34 -5.14 -21.70 22.36
CA VAL A 34 -4.59 -22.71 23.28
C VAL A 34 -5.50 -22.91 24.49
N TRP A 35 -6.06 -21.84 25.04
CA TRP A 35 -7.01 -21.90 26.15
C TRP A 35 -8.28 -22.66 25.76
N ALA A 36 -8.91 -22.30 24.64
CA ALA A 36 -10.10 -22.97 24.11
C ALA A 36 -9.83 -24.45 23.82
N TRP A 37 -8.67 -24.77 23.24
CA TRP A 37 -8.25 -26.15 23.00
C TRP A 37 -8.08 -26.95 24.29
N ARG A 38 -7.48 -26.35 25.32
CA ARG A 38 -7.33 -26.98 26.65
C ARG A 38 -8.67 -27.20 27.34
N GLN A 39 -9.61 -26.26 27.22
CA GLN A 39 -10.94 -26.42 27.81
C GLN A 39 -11.74 -27.54 27.14
N ARG A 40 -11.66 -27.69 25.81
CA ARG A 40 -12.28 -28.83 25.10
C ARG A 40 -11.81 -30.19 25.59
N LYS A 41 -10.55 -30.30 26.04
CA LYS A 41 -10.02 -31.54 26.64
C LYS A 41 -10.55 -31.80 28.05
N LYS A 42 -10.89 -30.75 28.81
CA LYS A 42 -11.42 -30.86 30.18
C LYS A 42 -12.91 -31.17 30.21
N THR A 43 -13.68 -30.66 29.24
CA THR A 43 -15.13 -30.89 29.10
C THR A 43 -15.46 -32.16 28.30
N ALA A 44 -14.45 -32.94 27.91
CA ALA A 44 -14.65 -34.26 27.34
C ALA A 44 -15.15 -35.23 28.43
N ILE A 45 -16.47 -35.17 28.68
CA ILE A 45 -17.25 -36.21 29.34
C ILE A 45 -16.80 -37.55 28.72
N PRO A 46 -16.57 -38.63 29.51
CA PRO A 46 -16.16 -39.93 29.00
C PRO A 46 -17.30 -40.56 28.18
N PHE A 47 -17.51 -40.05 26.98
CA PHE A 47 -18.38 -40.66 25.99
C PHE A 47 -17.67 -41.92 25.51
N SER A 48 -18.33 -43.06 25.70
CA SER A 48 -17.99 -44.39 25.15
C SER A 48 -17.57 -44.35 23.66
N SER A 49 -18.07 -43.35 22.90
CA SER A 49 -17.73 -43.11 21.49
C SER A 49 -16.35 -42.48 21.23
N LEU A 50 -15.66 -41.91 22.23
CA LEU A 50 -14.30 -41.36 22.07
C LEU A 50 -13.27 -42.45 21.75
N ARG A 51 -13.49 -43.69 22.22
CA ARG A 51 -12.60 -44.83 21.92
C ARG A 51 -12.71 -45.27 20.46
N LEU A 52 -13.93 -45.24 19.90
CA LEU A 52 -14.20 -45.51 18.48
C LEU A 52 -13.67 -44.38 17.58
N LEU A 53 -13.82 -43.12 18.00
CA LEU A 53 -13.29 -41.98 17.26
C LEU A 53 -11.74 -41.96 17.25
N LYS A 54 -11.10 -42.34 18.37
CA LYS A 54 -9.64 -42.45 18.48
C LYS A 54 -9.10 -43.64 17.68
N ALA A 55 -9.86 -44.72 17.55
CA ALA A 55 -9.54 -45.84 16.67
C ALA A 55 -9.69 -45.49 15.17
N ALA A 56 -10.54 -44.52 14.82
CA ALA A 56 -10.71 -43.99 13.47
C ALA A 56 -9.75 -42.83 13.13
N GLN A 57 -9.00 -42.29 14.09
CA GLN A 57 -8.04 -41.21 13.82
C GLN A 57 -6.81 -41.76 13.10
N GLN A 58 -6.71 -41.43 11.80
CA GLN A 58 -5.51 -41.70 11.02
C GLN A 58 -4.34 -40.80 11.44
N PRO A 59 -3.07 -41.25 11.32
CA PRO A 59 -1.87 -40.53 11.77
C PRO A 59 -1.62 -39.13 11.18
N GLY A 60 -2.45 -38.66 10.26
CA GLY A 60 -2.37 -37.32 9.65
C GLY A 60 -3.54 -36.38 9.98
N GLN A 61 -4.49 -36.76 10.83
CA GLN A 61 -5.68 -35.91 11.04
C GLN A 61 -5.41 -34.68 11.93
N ALA A 62 -4.33 -34.70 12.74
CA ALA A 62 -4.03 -33.64 13.70
C ALA A 62 -3.71 -32.28 13.04
N TRP A 63 -2.93 -32.25 11.96
CA TRP A 63 -2.57 -30.98 11.29
C TRP A 63 -3.78 -30.31 10.62
N ARG A 64 -4.75 -31.10 10.12
CA ARG A 64 -6.01 -30.59 9.54
C ARG A 64 -6.88 -29.87 10.55
N VAL A 65 -6.75 -30.17 11.85
CA VAL A 65 -7.48 -29.47 12.92
C VAL A 65 -6.85 -28.11 13.23
N HIS A 66 -5.55 -27.98 13.08
CA HIS A 66 -4.81 -26.75 13.37
C HIS A 66 -4.69 -25.82 12.14
N LEU A 67 -4.80 -26.35 10.93
CA LEU A 67 -4.65 -25.59 9.69
C LEU A 67 -5.59 -24.38 9.59
N PRO A 68 -6.90 -24.46 9.89
CA PRO A 68 -7.78 -23.29 9.85
C PRO A 68 -7.42 -22.24 10.90
N ALA A 69 -7.00 -22.68 12.10
CA ALA A 69 -6.58 -21.77 13.17
C ALA A 69 -5.28 -21.05 12.82
N PHE A 70 -4.33 -21.74 12.20
CA PHE A 70 -3.09 -21.16 11.70
C PHE A 70 -3.35 -20.14 10.59
N LEU A 71 -4.22 -20.48 9.62
CA LEU A 71 -4.62 -19.55 8.55
C LEU A 71 -5.27 -18.29 9.11
N LEU A 72 -6.15 -18.44 10.11
CA LEU A 72 -6.81 -17.31 10.76
C LEU A 72 -5.79 -16.44 11.52
N TRP A 73 -4.85 -17.05 12.24
CA TRP A 73 -3.76 -16.33 12.89
C TRP A 73 -2.87 -15.57 11.90
N LEU A 74 -2.52 -16.20 10.78
CA LEU A 74 -1.76 -15.58 9.70
C LEU A 74 -2.53 -14.41 9.07
N MET A 75 -3.84 -14.57 8.87
CA MET A 75 -4.71 -13.49 8.39
C MET A 75 -4.66 -12.27 9.33
N PHE A 76 -4.73 -12.48 10.65
CA PHE A 76 -4.57 -11.41 11.62
C PHE A 76 -3.19 -10.75 11.53
N ALA A 77 -2.12 -11.54 11.43
CA ALA A 77 -0.76 -11.00 11.30
C ALA A 77 -0.61 -10.12 10.05
N LEU A 78 -1.07 -10.61 8.90
CA LEU A 78 -1.04 -9.86 7.63
C LEU A 78 -1.92 -8.61 7.71
N GLY A 79 -3.09 -8.69 8.35
CA GLY A 79 -3.98 -7.55 8.57
C GLY A 79 -3.32 -6.46 9.42
N LEU A 80 -2.62 -6.82 10.49
CA LEU A 80 -1.89 -5.87 11.33
C LEU A 80 -0.73 -5.20 10.57
N ILE A 81 0.01 -5.97 9.75
CA ILE A 81 1.07 -5.43 8.89
C ILE A 81 0.48 -4.47 7.85
N ALA A 82 -0.63 -4.84 7.21
CA ALA A 82 -1.32 -3.97 6.25
C ALA A 82 -1.80 -2.66 6.90
N LEU A 83 -2.16 -2.69 8.19
CA LEU A 83 -2.56 -1.52 8.96
C LEU A 83 -1.43 -0.49 9.12
N ALA A 84 -0.17 -0.94 9.14
CA ALA A 84 1.01 -0.06 9.13
C ALA A 84 1.26 0.61 7.78
N ARG A 85 0.46 0.27 6.74
CA ARG A 85 0.46 0.87 5.40
C ARG A 85 1.85 0.84 4.76
N PRO A 86 2.34 -0.36 4.37
CA PRO A 86 3.62 -0.47 3.66
C PRO A 86 3.55 0.31 2.35
N THR A 87 4.58 1.12 2.09
CA THR A 87 4.70 1.93 0.88
C THR A 87 6.00 1.67 0.17
N ALA A 88 5.94 1.67 -1.15
CA ALA A 88 7.11 1.73 -2.01
C ALA A 88 7.07 3.08 -2.72
N GLU A 89 8.02 3.95 -2.37
CA GLU A 89 8.19 5.21 -3.10
C GLU A 89 8.94 4.91 -4.39
N ILE A 90 8.32 5.28 -5.50
CA ILE A 90 8.92 5.23 -6.82
C ILE A 90 9.16 6.68 -7.20
N SER A 91 10.42 7.08 -7.26
CA SER A 91 10.77 8.34 -7.88
C SER A 91 10.57 8.18 -9.39
N LEU A 92 9.51 8.80 -9.90
CA LEU A 92 9.38 8.95 -11.35
C LEU A 92 10.24 10.16 -11.72
N PRO A 93 11.11 10.08 -12.75
CA PRO A 93 11.73 11.25 -13.36
C PRO A 93 10.62 12.09 -14.00
N THR A 94 9.99 12.94 -13.17
CA THR A 94 8.88 13.81 -13.55
C THR A 94 9.42 15.20 -13.73
N ASP A 95 9.99 15.46 -14.90
CA ASP A 95 10.35 16.82 -15.33
C ASP A 95 9.23 17.40 -16.22
N TYR A 96 7.96 17.18 -15.84
CA TYR A 96 6.82 17.74 -16.58
C TYR A 96 6.48 19.13 -16.04
N ARG A 97 7.26 20.14 -16.43
CA ARG A 97 6.88 21.54 -16.21
C ARG A 97 5.76 21.91 -17.20
N LYS A 98 4.50 21.70 -16.81
CA LYS A 98 3.33 22.05 -17.62
C LYS A 98 3.07 23.55 -17.50
N LEU A 99 3.42 24.31 -18.53
CA LEU A 99 3.14 25.74 -18.62
C LEU A 99 1.92 25.98 -19.51
N VAL A 100 0.87 26.59 -18.96
CA VAL A 100 -0.30 27.04 -19.72
C VAL A 100 -0.25 28.56 -19.81
N ILE A 101 -0.25 29.09 -21.02
CA ILE A 101 -0.21 30.53 -21.29
C ILE A 101 -1.52 30.91 -21.95
N ALA A 102 -2.28 31.79 -21.31
CA ALA A 102 -3.48 32.40 -21.89
C ALA A 102 -3.14 33.81 -22.35
N MET A 103 -3.46 34.13 -23.62
CA MET A 103 -3.27 35.46 -24.20
C MET A 103 -4.63 35.98 -24.67
N ASP A 104 -4.91 37.25 -24.39
CA ASP A 104 -6.10 37.92 -24.91
C ASP A 104 -5.94 38.21 -26.42
N VAL A 105 -7.04 38.05 -27.17
CA VAL A 105 -7.14 38.30 -28.62
C VAL A 105 -8.16 39.39 -28.95
N SER A 106 -8.54 40.18 -27.94
CA SER A 106 -9.46 41.31 -28.10
C SER A 106 -8.92 42.38 -29.06
N ARG A 107 -9.80 43.21 -29.62
CA ARG A 107 -9.42 44.28 -30.57
C ARG A 107 -8.42 45.28 -29.97
N SER A 108 -8.43 45.50 -28.66
CA SER A 108 -7.43 46.33 -27.97
C SER A 108 -6.02 45.77 -28.02
N MET A 109 -5.86 44.47 -28.26
CA MET A 109 -4.54 43.83 -28.40
C MET A 109 -3.89 44.10 -29.76
N LEU A 110 -4.61 44.69 -30.72
CA LEU A 110 -4.06 45.20 -31.98
C LEU A 110 -3.50 46.64 -31.85
N ALA A 111 -3.60 47.26 -30.66
CA ALA A 111 -3.02 48.57 -30.42
C ALA A 111 -1.49 48.53 -30.57
N ARG A 112 -0.92 49.64 -31.05
CA ARG A 112 0.52 49.81 -31.34
C ARG A 112 1.22 50.80 -30.42
N ASP A 113 0.67 51.02 -29.23
CA ASP A 113 1.36 51.72 -28.15
C ASP A 113 2.59 50.94 -27.64
N VAL A 114 2.65 49.64 -27.95
CA VAL A 114 3.87 48.84 -27.94
C VAL A 114 4.11 48.32 -29.35
N GLU A 115 5.27 48.63 -29.92
CA GLU A 115 5.65 48.19 -31.26
C GLU A 115 6.07 46.70 -31.23
N PRO A 116 5.68 45.86 -32.21
CA PRO A 116 4.85 46.16 -33.40
C PRO A 116 3.32 46.20 -33.15
N SER A 117 2.80 45.38 -32.23
CA SER A 117 1.47 45.49 -31.65
C SER A 117 1.47 44.76 -30.30
N ARG A 118 0.54 45.08 -29.39
CA ARG A 118 0.49 44.44 -28.06
C ARG A 118 0.46 42.92 -28.13
N ILE A 119 -0.29 42.34 -29.07
CA ILE A 119 -0.36 40.88 -29.24
C ILE A 119 0.96 40.29 -29.75
N GLU A 120 1.63 40.94 -30.69
CA GLU A 120 2.91 40.48 -31.23
C GLU A 120 4.03 40.63 -30.18
N ALA A 121 4.03 41.73 -29.43
CA ALA A 121 4.95 41.95 -28.32
C ALA A 121 4.75 40.90 -27.20
N ALA A 122 3.49 40.57 -26.86
CA ALA A 122 3.18 39.51 -25.90
C ALA A 122 3.66 38.13 -26.37
N GLN A 123 3.47 37.79 -27.66
CA GLN A 123 3.99 36.55 -28.23
C GLN A 123 5.52 36.50 -28.21
N ALA A 124 6.20 37.61 -28.51
CA ALA A 124 7.66 37.70 -28.44
C ALA A 124 8.17 37.50 -27.01
N ALA A 125 7.54 38.15 -26.02
CA ALA A 125 7.87 37.99 -24.61
C ALA A 125 7.67 36.54 -24.13
N VAL A 126 6.60 35.87 -24.58
CA VAL A 126 6.36 34.46 -24.29
C VAL A 126 7.46 33.56 -24.88
N ARG A 127 7.90 33.80 -26.12
CA ARG A 127 8.99 33.04 -26.75
C ARG A 127 10.32 33.23 -26.02
N ASP A 128 10.63 34.47 -25.62
CA ASP A 128 11.82 34.78 -24.84
C ASP A 128 11.78 34.12 -23.44
N PHE A 129 10.62 34.13 -22.79
CA PHE A 129 10.41 33.44 -21.51
C PHE A 129 10.63 31.93 -21.63
N ILE A 130 10.09 31.28 -22.68
CA ILE A 130 10.28 29.84 -22.93
C ILE A 130 11.75 29.54 -23.26
N GLY A 131 12.45 30.41 -23.98
CA GLY A 131 13.87 30.23 -24.29
C GLY A 131 14.82 30.36 -23.10
N LYS A 132 14.36 30.98 -22.00
CA LYS A 132 15.11 31.16 -20.74
C LYS A 132 14.85 30.07 -19.69
N LEU A 133 13.81 29.25 -19.90
CA LEU A 133 13.44 28.12 -19.06
C LEU A 133 14.34 26.92 -19.32
#